data_AF-A0A1C7MTQ3-F1
#
_entry.id   AF-A0A1C7MTQ3-F1
#
_cell.length_a   1.000
_cell.length_b   1.000
_cell.length_c   1.000
_cell.angle_alpha   90.00
_cell.angle_beta   90.00
_cell.angle_gamma   90.00
#
_symmetry.space_group_name_H-M   'P 1'
#
loop_
_entity.id
_entity.type
_entity.pdbx_description
1 polymer ?
#
loop_
_entity_poly.entity_id
_entity_poly.type
_entity_poly.pdbx_seq_one_letter_code
_entity_poly.pdbx_strand_id
1 'polypeptide(L)'
;MKESNITIKHDICPHGCYLYLVRHTDLTQCQADDCNLPRYRNSLQYDLERNDVNRDPTMSLPELMPNRQITYTSIGKALTELWADDEKLDILNYGHDFLSDNYENSTGYKDVFS
;
A
#
# COMPACT_ATOMS: atom_id res chain seq x y z
N MET A 1 27.77 -4.78 10.21
CA MET A 1 26.91 -3.63 9.79
C MET A 1 25.58 -3.77 10.51
N LYS A 2 25.09 -2.72 11.16
CA LYS A 2 23.83 -2.76 11.91
C LYS A 2 22.70 -2.62 10.89
N GLU A 3 22.06 -3.72 10.52
CA GLU A 3 20.89 -3.68 9.63
C GLU A 3 19.78 -2.87 10.32
N SER A 4 19.61 -1.62 9.89
CA SER A 4 18.38 -0.89 10.19
C SER A 4 17.27 -1.58 9.40
N ASN A 5 16.51 -2.47 10.05
CA ASN A 5 15.21 -2.90 9.53
C ASN A 5 14.32 -1.66 9.44
N ILE A 6 14.34 -0.97 8.30
CA ILE A 6 13.51 0.20 8.07
C ILE A 6 12.13 -0.34 7.71
N THR A 7 11.29 -0.47 8.73
CA THR A 7 9.87 -0.77 8.57
C THR A 7 9.16 0.48 8.06
N ILE A 8 8.77 0.49 6.78
CA ILE A 8 8.04 1.61 6.17
C ILE A 8 6.54 1.28 6.17
N LYS A 9 5.74 2.20 6.74
CA LYS A 9 4.28 2.11 6.78
C LYS A 9 3.66 3.02 5.73
N HIS A 10 2.63 2.51 5.06
CA HIS A 10 1.86 3.23 4.06
C HIS A 10 0.36 3.10 4.32
N ASP A 11 -0.35 4.19 4.17
CA ASP A 11 -1.81 4.20 4.09
C ASP A 11 -2.23 4.01 2.64
N ILE A 12 -3.34 3.30 2.44
CA ILE A 12 -3.87 2.98 1.13
C ILE A 12 -5.22 3.68 0.97
N CYS A 13 -5.42 4.30 -0.19
CA CYS A 13 -6.70 4.85 -0.57
C CYS A 13 -7.83 3.82 -0.60
N PRO A 14 -9.09 4.26 -0.45
CA PRO A 14 -10.23 3.45 -0.85
C PRO A 14 -10.01 2.90 -2.26
N HIS A 15 -10.26 1.61 -2.46
CA HIS A 15 -10.06 0.89 -3.73
C HIS A 15 -8.60 0.66 -4.18
N GLY A 16 -7.60 1.10 -3.41
CA GLY A 16 -6.20 0.74 -3.69
C GLY A 16 -5.53 1.52 -4.82
N CYS A 17 -6.10 2.63 -5.27
CA CYS A 17 -5.57 3.45 -6.37
C CYS A 17 -4.21 4.10 -6.08
N TYR A 18 -3.89 4.36 -4.82
CA TYR A 18 -2.65 5.04 -4.43
C TYR A 18 -2.19 4.66 -3.02
N LEU A 19 -0.89 4.76 -2.80
CA LEU A 19 -0.19 4.50 -1.55
C LEU A 19 0.47 5.78 -1.03
N TYR A 20 0.19 6.14 0.21
CA TYR A 20 0.78 7.31 0.86
C TYR A 20 1.63 6.92 2.06
N LEU A 21 2.76 7.59 2.26
CA LEU A 21 3.49 7.48 3.51
C LEU A 21 2.62 7.98 4.67
N VAL A 22 2.66 7.28 5.81
CA VAL A 22 1.88 7.65 7.02
C VAL A 22 2.15 9.07 7.49
N ARG A 23 3.34 9.62 7.19
CA ARG A 23 3.74 10.99 7.59
C ARG A 23 3.07 12.10 6.77
N HIS A 24 2.50 11.79 5.61
CA HIS A 24 1.88 12.78 4.73
C HIS A 24 0.40 12.98 5.11
N THR A 25 0.12 13.42 6.33
CA THR A 25 -1.27 13.59 6.82
C THR A 25 -1.95 14.86 6.31
N ASP A 26 -1.20 15.73 5.63
CA ASP A 26 -1.68 16.92 4.94
C ASP A 26 -2.65 16.60 3.80
N LEU A 27 -2.52 15.41 3.20
CA LEU A 27 -3.38 14.92 2.14
C LEU A 27 -4.52 14.07 2.70
N THR A 28 -5.70 14.69 2.85
CA THR A 28 -6.92 14.03 3.37
C THR A 28 -7.77 13.35 2.28
N GLN A 29 -7.45 13.60 1.00
CA GLN A 29 -8.10 13.01 -0.18
C GLN A 29 -7.09 12.28 -1.08
N CYS A 30 -7.58 11.27 -1.78
CA CYS A 30 -6.84 10.54 -2.79
C CYS A 30 -6.72 11.38 -4.06
N GLN A 31 -5.48 11.68 -4.47
CA GLN A 31 -5.21 12.60 -5.59
C GLN A 31 -5.27 11.94 -6.98
N ALA A 32 -5.50 10.63 -7.07
CA ALA A 32 -5.68 9.98 -8.36
C ALA A 32 -7.03 10.39 -8.97
N ASP A 33 -7.02 10.80 -10.23
CA ASP A 33 -8.18 11.41 -10.92
C ASP A 33 -9.45 10.53 -10.87
N ASP A 34 -9.26 9.20 -10.86
CA ASP A 34 -10.30 8.17 -10.82
C ASP A 34 -10.72 7.78 -9.39
N CYS A 35 -10.00 8.25 -8.38
CA CYS A 35 -10.09 7.74 -7.01
C CYS A 35 -10.47 8.79 -5.98
N ASN A 36 -10.82 10.02 -6.40
CA ASN A 36 -11.21 11.22 -5.64
C ASN A 36 -12.15 10.97 -4.44
N LEU A 37 -11.64 10.25 -3.45
CA LEU A 37 -12.33 9.70 -2.29
C LEU A 37 -11.53 10.10 -1.05
N PRO A 38 -12.18 10.19 0.11
CA PRO A 38 -11.50 10.46 1.36
C PRO A 38 -10.44 9.40 1.65
N ARG A 39 -9.21 9.83 1.93
CA ARG A 39 -8.13 8.92 2.28
C ARG A 39 -8.39 8.23 3.63
N TYR A 40 -8.99 8.94 4.57
CA TYR A 40 -9.27 8.47 5.93
C TYR A 40 -10.76 8.20 6.14
N ARG A 41 -11.08 7.24 7.01
CA ARG A 41 -12.46 6.85 7.33
C ARG A 41 -13.22 7.96 8.05
N ASN A 42 -12.52 8.69 8.90
CA ASN A 42 -13.06 9.78 9.72
C ASN A 42 -12.73 11.17 9.15
N SER A 43 -12.43 11.29 7.85
CA SER A 43 -12.12 12.60 7.23
C SER A 43 -13.21 13.64 7.50
N LEU A 44 -14.50 13.27 7.39
CA LEU A 44 -15.61 14.19 7.65
C LEU A 44 -15.62 14.70 9.10
N GLN A 45 -15.46 13.80 10.09
CA GLN A 45 -15.41 14.19 11.49
C GLN A 45 -14.20 15.08 11.77
N TYR A 46 -13.04 14.70 11.23
CA TYR A 46 -11.83 15.48 11.35
C TYR A 46 -12.00 16.91 10.81
N ASP A 47 -12.61 17.06 9.63
CA ASP A 47 -12.85 18.35 9.01
C ASP A 47 -13.88 19.18 9.78
N LEU A 48 -14.93 18.56 10.34
CA LEU A 48 -15.89 19.25 11.20
C LEU A 48 -15.23 19.79 12.47
N GLU A 49 -14.44 18.98 13.16
CA GLU A 49 -13.74 19.40 14.38
C GLU A 49 -12.63 20.41 14.09
N ARG A 50 -11.93 20.29 12.95
CA ARG A 50 -10.90 21.24 12.55
C ARG A 50 -11.45 22.64 12.26
N ASN A 51 -12.65 22.72 11.71
CA ASN A 51 -13.29 23.98 11.31
C ASN A 51 -14.26 24.54 12.36
N ASP A 52 -14.43 23.85 13.50
CA ASP A 52 -15.29 24.34 14.58
C ASP A 52 -14.65 25.54 15.29
N VAL A 53 -15.30 26.70 15.13
CA VAL A 53 -14.87 27.99 15.67
C VAL A 53 -15.02 28.07 17.20
N ASN A 54 -15.86 27.21 17.79
CA ASN A 54 -16.11 27.15 19.23
C ASN A 54 -15.30 26.07 19.94
N ARG A 55 -14.45 25.35 19.21
CA ARG A 55 -13.67 24.24 19.75
C ARG A 55 -12.62 24.74 20.74
N ASP A 56 -12.50 24.01 21.84
CA ASP A 56 -11.43 24.24 22.80
C ASP A 56 -10.05 24.04 22.11
N PRO A 57 -9.21 25.08 22.04
CA PRO A 57 -7.89 24.99 21.39
C PRO A 57 -6.93 24.05 22.13
N THR A 58 -7.22 23.69 23.38
CA THR A 58 -6.41 22.74 24.17
C THR A 58 -6.73 21.29 23.84
N MET A 59 -7.88 21.00 23.21
CA MET A 59 -8.18 19.65 22.75
C MET A 59 -7.39 19.34 21.47
N SER A 60 -6.82 18.13 21.41
CA SER A 60 -6.19 17.59 20.20
C SER A 60 -7.23 17.14 19.18
N LEU A 61 -6.97 17.33 17.89
CA LEU A 61 -7.85 16.79 16.84
C LEU A 61 -7.87 15.26 16.89
N PRO A 62 -8.97 14.62 16.44
CA PRO A 62 -9.06 13.18 16.40
C PRO A 62 -8.00 12.64 15.45
N GLU A 63 -7.45 11.47 15.78
CA GLU A 63 -6.44 10.84 14.93
C GLU A 63 -7.07 10.41 13.59
N LEU A 64 -6.38 10.71 12.47
CA LEU A 64 -6.84 10.32 11.14
C LEU A 64 -6.72 8.80 10.96
N MET A 65 -7.84 8.12 10.76
CA MET A 65 -7.91 6.67 10.67
C MET A 65 -7.85 6.21 9.21
N PRO A 66 -6.77 5.53 8.77
CA PRO A 66 -6.63 5.12 7.37
C PRO A 66 -7.67 4.05 6.99
N ASN A 67 -8.07 4.06 5.72
CA ASN A 67 -8.99 3.04 5.20
C ASN A 67 -8.37 1.64 5.22
N ARG A 68 -7.12 1.54 4.78
CA ARG A 68 -6.27 0.34 4.85
C ARG A 68 -4.83 0.80 5.07
N GLN A 69 -4.01 -0.05 5.68
CA GLN A 69 -2.59 0.22 5.92
C GLN A 69 -1.76 -1.02 5.58
N ILE A 70 -0.59 -0.80 4.99
CA ILE A 70 0.41 -1.84 4.72
C ILE A 70 1.74 -1.43 5.34
N THR A 71 2.53 -2.42 5.74
CA THR A 71 3.85 -2.24 6.32
C THR A 71 4.81 -3.20 5.66
N TYR A 72 5.97 -2.73 5.21
CA TYR A 72 7.03 -3.59 4.68
C TYR A 72 8.39 -3.26 5.30
N THR A 73 9.20 -4.30 5.51
CA THR A 73 10.43 -4.22 6.32
C THR A 73 11.70 -4.10 5.48
N SER A 74 11.66 -4.48 4.20
CA SER A 74 12.64 -4.18 3.15
C SER A 74 12.31 -5.02 1.91
N ILE A 75 12.11 -4.37 0.75
CA ILE A 75 11.92 -5.07 -0.54
C ILE A 75 13.17 -5.89 -0.87
N GLY A 76 14.36 -5.36 -0.58
CA GLY A 76 15.62 -6.06 -0.84
C GLY A 76 15.78 -7.33 -0.03
N LYS A 77 15.37 -7.33 1.25
CA LYS A 77 15.40 -8.54 2.08
C LYS A 77 14.39 -9.57 1.60
N ALA A 78 13.15 -9.14 1.32
CA ALA A 78 12.11 -10.03 0.82
C ALA A 78 12.47 -10.63 -0.56
N LEU A 79 13.03 -9.82 -1.47
CA LEU A 79 13.55 -10.30 -2.75
C LEU A 79 14.73 -11.24 -2.54
N THR A 80 15.73 -10.90 -1.73
CA THR A 80 16.85 -11.82 -1.47
C THR A 80 16.39 -13.14 -0.86
N GLU A 81 15.41 -13.13 0.05
CA GLU A 81 14.80 -14.35 0.60
C GLU A 81 14.02 -15.15 -0.46
N LEU A 82 13.38 -14.48 -1.42
CA LEU A 82 12.73 -15.12 -2.56
C LEU A 82 13.75 -15.70 -3.57
N TRP A 83 14.86 -14.99 -3.81
CA TRP A 83 15.91 -15.38 -4.75
C TRP A 83 16.83 -16.47 -4.20
N ALA A 84 17.01 -16.53 -2.88
CA ALA A 84 17.82 -17.55 -2.20
C ALA A 84 17.05 -18.85 -1.92
N ASP A 85 15.75 -18.87 -2.21
CA ASP A 85 14.85 -20.01 -2.03
C ASP A 85 14.46 -20.53 -3.41
N ASP A 86 15.07 -21.64 -3.82
CA ASP A 86 14.92 -22.21 -5.16
C ASP A 86 13.45 -22.53 -5.51
N GLU A 87 12.61 -22.90 -4.54
CA GLU A 87 11.18 -23.16 -4.74
C GLU A 87 10.40 -21.88 -5.02
N LYS A 88 10.80 -20.76 -4.41
CA LYS A 88 10.18 -19.45 -4.63
C LYS A 88 10.73 -18.73 -5.87
N LEU A 89 11.95 -19.07 -6.28
CA LEU A 89 12.53 -18.60 -7.53
C LEU A 89 11.71 -19.07 -8.74
N ASP A 90 11.17 -20.29 -8.71
CA ASP A 90 10.30 -20.81 -9.77
C ASP A 90 8.99 -20.01 -9.93
N ILE A 91 8.44 -19.47 -8.84
CA ILE A 91 7.26 -18.58 -8.90
C ILE A 91 7.62 -17.26 -9.61
N LEU A 92 8.82 -16.73 -9.38
CA LEU A 92 9.30 -15.51 -10.05
C LEU A 92 9.56 -15.76 -11.54
N ASN A 93 10.14 -16.92 -11.88
CA ASN A 93 10.35 -17.33 -13.27
C ASN A 93 9.02 -17.53 -14.00
N TYR A 94 8.04 -18.19 -13.38
CA TYR A 94 6.70 -18.31 -13.95
C TYR A 94 6.05 -16.95 -14.23
N GLY A 95 6.15 -16.01 -13.28
CA GLY A 95 5.64 -14.65 -13.47
C GLY A 95 6.35 -13.91 -14.60
N HIS A 96 7.67 -14.09 -14.74
CA HIS A 96 8.45 -13.52 -15.84
C HIS A 96 8.02 -14.11 -17.19
N ASP A 97 7.91 -15.43 -17.30
CA ASP A 97 7.47 -16.12 -18.50
C ASP A 97 6.04 -15.70 -18.88
N PHE A 98 5.13 -15.63 -17.90
CA PHE A 98 3.73 -15.22 -18.10
C PHE A 98 3.59 -13.78 -18.61
N LEU A 99 4.46 -12.86 -18.15
CA LEU A 99 4.41 -11.45 -18.55
C LEU A 99 5.21 -11.14 -19.82
N SER A 100 6.14 -12.01 -20.19
CA SER A 100 7.01 -11.83 -21.37
C SER A 100 6.49 -12.55 -22.61
N ASP A 101 5.73 -13.63 -22.45
CA ASP A 101 5.03 -14.26 -23.56
C ASP A 101 3.79 -13.44 -23.95
N ASN A 102 3.80 -12.93 -25.18
CA ASN A 102 2.63 -12.33 -25.81
C ASN A 102 1.45 -13.31 -25.70
N TYR A 103 0.45 -12.92 -24.91
CA TYR A 103 -0.78 -13.65 -24.54
C TYR A 103 -1.70 -14.01 -25.73
N GLU A 104 -1.21 -14.04 -26.97
CA GLU A 104 -2.07 -14.24 -28.14
C GLU A 104 -2.31 -15.71 -28.52
N ASN A 105 -1.66 -16.72 -27.92
CA ASN A 105 -1.85 -18.11 -28.41
C ASN A 105 -1.73 -19.28 -27.40
N SER A 106 -1.71 -19.08 -26.09
CA SER A 106 -1.61 -20.22 -25.15
C SER A 106 -2.96 -20.60 -24.53
N THR A 107 -3.72 -21.46 -25.21
CA THR A 107 -4.91 -22.13 -24.65
C THR A 107 -4.58 -23.22 -23.62
N GLY A 108 -3.38 -23.22 -23.05
CA GLY A 108 -2.88 -24.25 -22.14
C GLY A 108 -2.66 -23.70 -20.74
N TYR A 109 -3.45 -24.16 -19.78
CA TYR A 109 -3.19 -23.91 -18.36
C TYR A 109 -1.96 -24.73 -17.95
N LYS A 110 -0.90 -24.06 -17.48
CA LYS A 110 0.29 -24.74 -16.94
C LYS A 110 0.06 -24.93 -15.45
N ASP A 111 -0.11 -26.18 -15.03
CA ASP A 111 -0.20 -26.50 -13.60
C ASP A 111 1.20 -26.44 -12.98
N VAL A 112 1.35 -25.64 -11.92
CA VAL A 112 2.63 -25.34 -11.27
C VAL A 112 2.73 -26.09 -9.93
N PHE A 113 1.70 -26.83 -9.52
CA PHE A 113 1.64 -27.53 -8.23
C PHE A 113 1.73 -29.06 -8.35
N SER A 114 2.34 -29.58 -9.44
CA SER A 114 2.54 -31.01 -9.66
C SER A 114 3.67 -31.60 -8.84
#